data_AF-A0A957V7E9-F1
#
_entry.id   AF-A0A957V7E9-F1
#
_cell.length_a   1.000
_cell.length_b   1.000
_cell.length_c   1.000
_cell.angle_alpha   90.00
_cell.angle_beta   90.00
_cell.angle_gamma   90.00
#
_symmetry.space_group_name_H-M   'P 1'
#
loop_
_entity.id
_entity.type
_entity.pdbx_description
1 polymer ?
#
loop_
_entity_poly.entity_id
_entity_poly.type
_entity_poly.pdbx_seq_one_letter_code
_entity_poly.pdbx_strand_id
1 'polypeptide(L)' 'EFEHINEVERSHEYGSLIVHSIVTGQPRVIYGNVANHGLIDNLPQGCCVEVPCLVDKNGVQPTQIGTLPPHLAAMMRTNV' A
#
# COMPACT_ATOMS: atom_id res chain seq x y z
N GLU A 1 -21.60 -12.62 27.99
CA GLU A 1 -20.34 -12.54 27.22
C GLU A 1 -20.58 -12.56 25.69
N PHE A 2 -21.66 -11.93 25.20
CA PHE A 2 -21.99 -11.85 23.76
C PHE A 2 -22.78 -10.58 23.41
N GLU A 3 -22.55 -9.45 24.10
CA GLU A 3 -23.39 -8.24 23.92
C GLU A 3 -23.18 -7.49 22.59
N HIS A 4 -22.12 -7.79 21.81
CA HIS A 4 -21.76 -7.01 20.62
C HIS A 4 -21.59 -7.82 19.33
N ILE A 5 -21.98 -9.10 19.31
CA ILE A 5 -21.79 -9.97 18.11
C ILE A 5 -22.53 -9.50 16.85
N ASN A 6 -23.49 -8.58 16.97
CA ASN A 6 -24.28 -8.04 15.85
C ASN A 6 -23.99 -6.57 15.53
N GLU A 7 -23.03 -5.92 16.22
CA GLU A 7 -22.66 -4.53 15.93
C GLU A 7 -21.55 -4.50 14.88
N VAL A 8 -21.77 -3.72 13.82
CA VAL A 8 -20.79 -3.54 12.74
C VAL A 8 -20.13 -2.19 12.90
N GLU A 9 -18.88 -2.21 13.33
CA GLU A 9 -18.05 -1.03 13.40
C GLU A 9 -17.01 -1.02 12.28
N ARG A 10 -16.55 0.18 11.92
CA ARG A 10 -15.43 0.30 10.96
C ARG A 10 -14.16 -0.23 11.61
N SER A 11 -13.58 -1.25 11.00
CA SER A 11 -12.21 -1.67 11.33
C SER A 11 -11.19 -0.60 10.92
N HIS A 12 -9.97 -0.74 11.43
CA HIS A 12 -8.83 0.10 11.03
C HIS A 12 -8.23 -0.30 9.66
N GLU A 13 -8.71 -1.41 9.08
CA GLU A 13 -8.26 -1.93 7.80
C GLU A 13 -8.65 -1.03 6.61
N TYR A 14 -7.75 -0.94 5.63
CA TYR A 14 -7.94 -0.07 4.47
C TYR A 14 -8.95 -0.57 3.43
N GLY A 15 -9.34 -1.85 3.44
CA GLY A 15 -10.13 -2.45 2.35
C GLY A 15 -11.37 -1.65 1.95
N SER A 16 -12.24 -1.33 2.92
CA SER A 16 -13.45 -0.53 2.66
C SER A 16 -13.14 0.92 2.27
N LEU A 17 -12.02 1.48 2.75
CA LEU A 17 -11.57 2.83 2.42
C LEU A 17 -11.04 2.93 1.00
N ILE A 18 -10.32 1.91 0.52
CA ILE A 18 -9.82 1.80 -0.85
C ILE A 18 -11.02 1.78 -1.81
N VAL A 19 -11.99 0.88 -1.57
CA VAL A 19 -13.21 0.78 -2.40
C VAL A 19 -13.96 2.12 -2.41
N HIS A 20 -14.15 2.73 -1.24
CA HIS A 20 -14.80 4.03 -1.13
C HIS A 20 -14.06 5.10 -1.97
N SER A 21 -12.74 5.19 -1.86
CA SER A 21 -11.96 6.20 -2.60
C SER A 21 -12.03 6.01 -4.12
N ILE A 22 -12.00 4.76 -4.59
CA ILE A 22 -12.16 4.44 -6.02
C ILE A 22 -13.57 4.83 -6.51
N VAL A 23 -14.61 4.50 -5.74
CA VAL A 23 -16.01 4.74 -6.14
C VAL A 23 -16.39 6.22 -6.06
N THR A 24 -15.93 6.93 -5.04
CA THR A 24 -16.35 8.33 -4.77
C THR A 24 -15.38 9.38 -5.31
N GLY A 25 -14.15 8.98 -5.62
CA GLY A 25 -13.06 9.92 -5.94
C GLY A 25 -12.50 10.67 -4.72
N GLN A 26 -12.96 10.40 -3.49
CA GLN A 26 -12.37 10.99 -2.28
C GLN A 26 -10.92 10.51 -2.12
N PRO A 27 -9.91 11.39 -2.22
CA PRO A 27 -8.51 10.97 -2.19
C PRO A 27 -8.12 10.48 -0.80
N ARG A 28 -7.34 9.39 -0.76
CA ARG A 28 -6.68 8.86 0.44
C ARG A 28 -5.28 8.38 0.09
N VAL A 29 -4.37 8.45 1.06
CA VAL A 29 -3.08 7.77 1.00
C VAL A 29 -3.14 6.53 1.86
N ILE A 30 -2.70 5.41 1.32
CA ILE A 30 -2.50 4.14 2.03
C ILE A 30 -1.08 3.64 1.77
N TYR A 31 -0.62 2.65 2.53
CA TYR A 31 0.58 1.88 2.21
C TYR A 31 0.16 0.56 1.59
N GLY A 32 0.54 0.35 0.33
CA GLY A 32 0.07 -0.76 -0.48
C GLY A 32 1.22 -1.57 -1.05
N ASN A 33 1.04 -2.89 -1.09
CA ASN A 33 1.96 -3.83 -1.72
C ASN A 33 1.70 -3.91 -3.23
N VAL A 34 2.72 -3.60 -4.03
CA VAL A 34 2.66 -3.54 -5.50
C VAL A 34 3.94 -4.09 -6.12
N ALA A 35 3.90 -4.44 -7.41
CA ALA A 35 5.10 -4.83 -8.14
C ALA A 35 6.04 -3.62 -8.32
N ASN A 36 7.33 -3.81 -8.03
CA ASN A 36 8.34 -2.78 -8.19
C ASN A 36 8.63 -2.54 -9.67
N HIS A 37 7.99 -1.54 -10.26
CA HIS A 37 8.26 -1.08 -11.63
C HIS A 37 8.94 0.30 -11.59
N GLY A 38 10.13 0.35 -11.00
CA GLY A 38 10.90 1.59 -10.78
C GLY A 38 10.44 2.41 -9.57
N LEU A 39 9.72 1.80 -8.62
CA LEU A 39 9.28 2.48 -7.40
C LEU A 39 10.41 2.61 -6.38
N ILE A 40 11.21 1.54 -6.24
CA ILE A 40 12.43 1.53 -5.44
C ILE A 40 13.60 1.07 -6.33
N ASP A 41 14.52 1.99 -6.62
CA ASP A 41 15.52 1.83 -7.69
C ASP A 41 16.49 0.68 -7.43
N ASN A 42 16.88 0.49 -6.17
CA ASN A 42 17.90 -0.47 -5.76
C ASN A 42 17.34 -1.77 -5.15
N LEU A 43 16.09 -2.09 -5.46
CA LEU A 43 15.47 -3.41 -5.27
C LEU A 43 15.14 -4.07 -6.63
N PRO A 44 14.99 -5.40 -6.70
CA PRO A 44 14.70 -6.09 -7.95
C PRO A 44 13.42 -5.59 -8.61
N GLN A 45 13.40 -5.50 -9.93
CA GLN A 45 12.18 -5.15 -10.66
C GLN A 45 11.20 -6.32 -10.62
N GLY A 46 9.90 -6.00 -10.49
CA GLY A 46 8.82 -6.98 -10.37
C GLY A 46 8.64 -7.58 -8.97
N CYS A 47 9.58 -7.39 -8.03
CA CYS A 47 9.40 -7.85 -6.65
C CYS A 47 8.26 -7.06 -5.96
N CYS A 48 7.65 -7.66 -4.94
CA CYS A 48 6.65 -6.94 -4.14
C CYS A 48 7.34 -5.89 -3.28
N VAL A 49 6.84 -4.65 -3.31
CA VAL A 49 7.27 -3.55 -2.45
C VAL A 49 6.05 -2.87 -1.84
N GLU A 50 6.17 -2.44 -0.59
CA GLU A 50 5.15 -1.65 0.09
C GLU A 50 5.54 -0.16 0.06
N VAL A 51 4.71 0.65 -0.59
CA VAL A 51 4.95 2.10 -0.78
C VAL A 51 3.68 2.90 -0.55
N PRO A 52 3.77 4.24 -0.32
CA PRO A 52 2.60 5.10 -0.31
C PRO A 52 1.89 5.08 -1.67
N CYS A 53 0.58 4.86 -1.64
CA CYS A 53 -0.27 4.90 -2.81
C CYS A 53 -1.38 5.93 -2.63
N LEU A 54 -1.52 6.84 -3.59
CA LEU A 54 -2.72 7.65 -3.72
C LEU A 54 -3.86 6.78 -4.27
N VAL A 55 -5.00 6.81 -3.61
CA VAL A 55 -6.22 6.13 -4.06
C VAL A 55 -7.31 7.18 -4.26
N ASP A 56 -7.81 7.26 -5.48
CA ASP A 56 -8.94 8.07 -5.89
C ASP A 56 -9.66 7.42 -7.08
N LYS A 57 -10.43 8.20 -7.84
CA LYS A 57 -11.18 7.72 -9.02
C LYS A 57 -10.31 7.11 -10.12
N ASN A 58 -8.99 7.38 -10.14
CA ASN A 58 -8.05 6.82 -11.10
C ASN A 58 -7.48 5.47 -10.63
N GLY A 59 -7.92 4.97 -9.48
CA GLY A 59 -7.43 3.73 -8.88
C GLY A 59 -6.25 3.95 -7.94
N VAL A 60 -5.47 2.89 -7.73
CA VAL A 60 -4.30 2.88 -6.86
C VAL A 60 -3.08 3.36 -7.65
N GLN A 61 -2.46 4.43 -7.17
CA GLN A 61 -1.34 5.12 -7.82
C GLN A 61 -0.14 5.11 -6.87
N PRO A 62 0.82 4.18 -7.04
CA PRO A 62 1.99 4.09 -6.17
C PRO A 62 2.95 5.25 -6.39
N THR A 63 3.63 5.66 -5.32
CA THR A 63 4.60 6.76 -5.34
C THR A 63 6.02 6.22 -5.47
N GLN A 64 6.83 6.82 -6.36
CA GLN A 64 8.26 6.49 -6.44
C GLN A 64 9.00 6.96 -5.18
N ILE A 65 9.78 6.06 -4.58
CA ILE A 65 10.63 6.30 -3.41
C ILE A 65 12.06 6.64 -3.84
N GLY A 66 12.54 6.01 -4.92
CA GLY A 66 13.91 6.13 -5.40
C GLY A 66 14.85 5.16 -4.69
N THR A 67 16.10 5.59 -4.46
CA THR A 67 17.16 4.73 -3.91
C THR A 67 17.11 4.70 -2.38
N LEU A 68 17.00 3.49 -1.80
CA LEU A 68 17.09 3.30 -0.35
C LEU A 68 18.54 3.34 0.15
N PRO A 69 18.76 3.62 1.45
CA PRO A 69 20.07 3.44 2.08
C PRO A 69 20.67 2.06 1.79
N PRO A 70 21.95 1.95 1.36
CA PRO A 70 22.52 0.71 0.83
C PRO A 70 22.41 -0.50 1.77
N HIS A 71 22.53 -0.29 3.08
CA HIS A 71 22.45 -1.34 4.09
C HIS A 71 21.02 -1.91 4.21
N LEU A 72 19.98 -1.07 4.12
CA LEU A 72 18.58 -1.50 4.13
C LEU A 72 18.25 -2.29 2.87
N ALA A 73 18.65 -1.75 1.70
CA ALA A 73 18.43 -2.42 0.44
C ALA A 73 19.16 -3.78 0.37
N ALA A 74 20.37 -3.87 0.92
CA ALA A 74 21.09 -5.14 1.02
C ALA A 74 20.34 -6.20 1.83
N MET A 75 19.78 -5.82 2.98
CA MET A 75 18.98 -6.71 3.82
C MET A 75 17.65 -7.11 3.18
N MET A 76 16.98 -6.19 2.49
CA MET A 76 15.72 -6.49 1.79
C MET A 76 15.95 -7.45 0.62
N ARG A 77 17.02 -7.26 -0.18
CA ARG A 77 17.37 -8.10 -1.33
C ARG A 77 17.63 -9.57 -1.02
N THR A 78 17.87 -9.95 0.24
CA THR A 78 17.99 -11.37 0.61
C THR A 78 16.63 -12.05 0.84
N ASN A 79 15.53 -11.30 0.81
CA ASN A 79 14.18 -11.76 1.18
C ASN A 79 13.13 -11.49 0.09
N VAL A 80 13.51 -10.88 -1.04
CA VAL A 80 12.62 -10.55 -2.17
C VAL A 80 13.14 -11.13 -3.48
#